data_AF-A0A2W4NAI2-F1
#
_entry.id   AF-A0A2W4NAI2-F1
#
_cell.length_a   1.000
_cell.length_b   1.000
_cell.length_c   1.000
_cell.angle_alpha   90.00
_cell.angle_beta   90.00
_cell.angle_gamma   90.00
#
_symmetry.space_group_name_H-M   'P 1'
#
loop_
_entity.id
_entity.type
_entity.pdbx_description
1 polymer ?
#
loop_
_entity_poly.entity_id
_entity_poly.type
_entity_poly.pdbx_seq_one_letter_code
_entity_poly.pdbx_strand_id
1 'polypeptide(L)'
;KNALQKLVTRHLYRAQHPAHAGHEVHSLGALAEPVATVLSTLAFLGSTDTAVAQHAFAAGVAHLGPLNRPVTLRPRELCTLPRFDAALDQLARLTFPIKKRVINAAAHVVFADGRIDENEAEMLRAVAAILDCPMPPILEQATHTGAPGQMALA
;
A
#
# COMPACT_ATOMS: atom_id res chain seq x y z
N LYS A 1 -23.57 27.20 4.41
CA LYS A 1 -23.04 26.11 3.54
C LYS A 1 -22.94 24.83 4.37
N ASN A 2 -23.70 23.80 4.03
CA ASN A 2 -23.78 22.52 4.76
C ASN A 2 -22.50 21.68 4.59
N ALA A 3 -22.16 20.83 5.56
CA ALA A 3 -20.95 19.99 5.53
C ALA A 3 -20.92 19.05 4.31
N LEU A 4 -22.07 18.49 3.94
CA LEU A 4 -22.24 17.70 2.71
C LEU A 4 -21.90 18.47 1.44
N GLN A 5 -22.28 19.75 1.37
CA GLN A 5 -21.98 20.59 0.23
C GLN A 5 -20.47 20.83 0.11
N LYS A 6 -19.76 21.04 1.22
CA LYS A 6 -18.30 21.17 1.22
C LYS A 6 -17.58 19.88 0.80
N LEU A 7 -18.09 18.71 1.22
CA LEU A 7 -17.54 17.40 0.84
C LEU A 7 -17.72 17.15 -0.67
N VAL A 8 -18.91 17.41 -1.20
CA VAL A 8 -19.21 17.30 -2.63
C VAL A 8 -18.35 18.28 -3.43
N THR A 9 -18.23 19.54 -2.99
CA THR A 9 -17.36 20.52 -3.66
C THR A 9 -15.89 20.13 -3.61
N ARG A 10 -15.39 19.54 -2.52
CA ARG A 10 -14.00 19.05 -2.45
C ARG A 10 -13.77 17.85 -3.36
N HIS A 11 -14.73 16.92 -3.45
CA HIS A 11 -14.68 15.83 -4.44
C HIS A 11 -14.66 16.37 -5.87
N LEU A 12 -15.49 17.36 -6.16
CA LEU A 12 -15.53 18.00 -7.48
C LEU A 12 -14.26 18.80 -7.79
N TYR A 13 -13.66 19.48 -6.80
CA TYR A 13 -12.42 20.23 -6.98
C TYR A 13 -11.20 19.31 -7.20
N ARG A 14 -11.14 18.15 -6.52
CA ARG A 14 -10.14 17.11 -6.79
C ARG A 14 -10.37 16.39 -8.12
N ALA A 15 -11.62 16.24 -8.56
CA ALA A 15 -11.93 15.72 -9.89
C ALA A 15 -11.53 16.71 -11.02
N GLN A 16 -11.51 18.01 -10.73
CA GLN A 16 -11.20 19.05 -11.73
C GLN A 16 -9.72 19.43 -11.78
N HIS A 17 -8.96 19.16 -10.72
CA HIS A 17 -7.50 19.36 -10.67
C HIS A 17 -6.82 18.03 -10.33
N PRO A 18 -6.69 17.10 -11.30
CA PRO A 18 -5.90 15.89 -11.08
C PRO A 18 -4.46 16.30 -10.77
N ALA A 19 -3.93 15.84 -9.63
CA ALA A 19 -2.52 15.94 -9.39
C ALA A 19 -1.80 15.11 -10.47
N HIS A 20 -0.82 15.73 -11.13
CA HIS A 20 0.02 15.24 -12.24
C HIS A 20 -0.60 15.42 -13.65
N ALA A 21 -0.37 16.59 -14.24
CA ALA A 21 -0.53 16.85 -15.68
C ALA A 21 0.55 16.13 -16.52
N GLY A 22 0.56 14.80 -16.45
CA GLY A 22 1.42 13.92 -17.25
C GLY A 22 0.63 12.70 -17.68
N HIS A 23 1.07 12.03 -18.75
CA HIS A 23 0.39 10.84 -19.32
C HIS A 23 0.01 9.85 -18.21
N GLU A 24 -1.31 9.68 -17.99
CA GLU A 24 -1.85 8.72 -17.04
C GLU A 24 -1.43 7.31 -17.45
N VAL A 25 -0.89 6.55 -16.50
CA VAL A 25 -0.46 5.18 -16.75
C VAL A 25 -1.60 4.22 -16.41
N HIS A 26 -2.08 3.50 -17.42
CA HIS A 26 -3.23 2.58 -17.32
C HIS A 26 -2.84 1.10 -17.15
N SER A 27 -1.55 0.78 -16.95
CA SER A 27 -1.10 -0.61 -16.76
C SER A 27 -0.01 -0.73 -15.71
N LEU A 28 -0.20 -1.65 -14.78
CA LEU A 28 0.81 -2.05 -13.80
C LEU A 28 2.05 -2.67 -14.45
N GLY A 29 1.92 -3.27 -15.64
CA GLY A 29 3.04 -3.90 -16.34
C GLY A 29 4.15 -2.90 -16.69
N ALA A 30 3.79 -1.65 -16.95
CA ALA A 30 4.75 -0.57 -17.21
C ALA A 30 5.52 -0.14 -15.95
N LEU A 31 4.97 -0.41 -14.76
CA LEU A 31 5.53 -0.03 -13.46
C LEU A 31 5.74 -1.25 -12.55
N ALA A 32 6.06 -2.41 -13.11
CA ALA A 32 6.30 -3.64 -12.34
C ALA A 32 7.44 -3.47 -11.32
N GLU A 33 8.50 -2.72 -11.67
CA GLU A 33 9.64 -2.48 -10.78
C GLU A 33 9.33 -1.50 -9.63
N PRO A 34 8.62 -0.38 -9.85
CA PRO A 34 8.12 0.45 -8.75
C PRO A 34 7.18 -0.29 -7.80
N VAL A 35 6.26 -1.10 -8.34
CA VAL A 35 5.40 -1.97 -7.51
C VAL A 35 6.24 -2.94 -6.69
N ALA A 36 7.20 -3.63 -7.32
CA ALA A 36 8.10 -4.55 -6.63
C ALA A 36 8.86 -3.87 -5.50
N THR A 37 9.35 -2.64 -5.74
CA THR A 37 10.12 -1.87 -4.76
C THR A 37 9.28 -1.50 -3.54
N VAL A 38 8.07 -0.97 -3.76
CA VAL A 38 7.16 -0.61 -2.65
C VAL A 38 6.76 -1.85 -1.85
N LEU A 39 6.30 -2.91 -2.51
CA LEU A 39 5.87 -4.13 -1.80
C LEU A 39 7.03 -4.84 -1.09
N SER A 40 8.24 -4.87 -1.66
CA SER A 40 9.40 -5.46 -1.00
C SER A 40 9.83 -4.65 0.23
N THR A 41 9.79 -3.31 0.13
CA THR A 41 10.13 -2.44 1.27
C THR A 41 9.17 -2.65 2.43
N LEU A 42 7.87 -2.76 2.15
CA LEU A 42 6.87 -3.10 3.17
C LEU A 42 7.07 -4.50 3.74
N ALA A 43 7.40 -5.50 2.91
CA ALA A 43 7.64 -6.85 3.37
C ALA A 43 8.86 -6.94 4.32
N PHE A 44 9.92 -6.18 4.03
CA PHE A 44 11.11 -6.10 4.89
C PHE A 44 10.95 -5.15 6.08
N LEU A 45 9.85 -4.40 6.16
CA LEU A 45 9.53 -3.57 7.32
C LEU A 45 9.07 -4.45 8.49
N GLY A 46 8.24 -5.47 8.22
CA GLY A 46 7.75 -6.40 9.24
C GLY A 46 8.76 -7.46 9.66
N SER A 47 9.72 -7.83 8.80
CA SER A 47 10.77 -8.80 9.15
C SER A 47 12.04 -8.65 8.33
N THR A 48 13.19 -8.90 8.95
CA THR A 48 14.48 -8.99 8.24
C THR A 48 14.76 -10.37 7.68
N ASP A 49 13.95 -11.38 8.05
CA ASP A 49 14.03 -12.73 7.48
C ASP A 49 13.48 -12.72 6.05
N THR A 50 14.31 -13.16 5.11
CA THR A 50 13.96 -13.19 3.69
C THR A 50 12.81 -14.15 3.38
N ALA A 51 12.69 -15.27 4.09
CA ALA A 51 11.58 -16.21 3.87
C ALA A 51 10.24 -15.60 4.31
N VAL A 52 10.23 -14.89 5.44
CA VAL A 52 9.05 -14.17 5.94
C VAL A 52 8.67 -13.03 5.00
N ALA A 53 9.64 -12.22 4.57
CA ALA A 53 9.42 -11.15 3.61
C ALA A 53 8.91 -11.69 2.26
N GLN A 54 9.43 -12.82 1.79
CA GLN A 54 8.97 -13.48 0.56
C GLN A 54 7.50 -13.94 0.69
N HIS A 55 7.11 -14.47 1.84
CA HIS A 55 5.72 -14.85 2.11
C HIS A 55 4.79 -13.63 2.09
N ALA A 56 5.15 -12.57 2.81
CA ALA A 56 4.38 -11.33 2.87
C ALA A 56 4.24 -10.67 1.49
N PHE A 57 5.35 -10.60 0.75
CA PHE A 57 5.36 -10.10 -0.61
C PHE A 57 4.44 -10.90 -1.53
N ALA A 58 4.47 -12.23 -1.46
CA ALA A 58 3.60 -13.10 -2.26
C ALA A 58 2.12 -12.90 -1.93
N ALA A 59 1.77 -12.72 -0.64
CA ALA A 59 0.41 -12.40 -0.20
C ALA A 59 -0.09 -11.10 -0.84
N GLY A 60 0.76 -10.06 -0.88
CA GLY A 60 0.45 -8.81 -1.58
C GLY A 60 0.29 -8.97 -3.09
N VAL A 61 1.24 -9.64 -3.75
CA VAL A 61 1.23 -9.82 -5.22
C VAL A 61 -0.02 -10.54 -5.71
N ALA A 62 -0.54 -11.51 -4.94
CA ALA A 62 -1.79 -12.20 -5.27
C ALA A 62 -2.99 -11.24 -5.42
N HIS A 63 -2.96 -10.08 -4.75
CA HIS A 63 -4.02 -9.07 -4.76
C HIS A 63 -3.79 -7.95 -5.78
N LEU A 64 -2.67 -7.97 -6.51
CA LEU A 64 -2.44 -7.02 -7.60
C LEU A 64 -3.36 -7.30 -8.79
N GLY A 65 -3.91 -8.51 -8.95
CA GLY A 65 -4.68 -8.90 -10.14
C GLY A 65 -3.78 -9.17 -11.36
N PRO A 66 -4.33 -9.19 -12.59
CA PRO A 66 -3.57 -9.58 -13.79
C PRO A 66 -2.43 -8.60 -14.09
N LEU A 67 -1.25 -9.17 -14.36
CA LEU A 67 -0.03 -8.46 -14.70
C LEU A 67 0.54 -9.02 -16.00
N ASN A 68 1.02 -8.14 -16.88
CA ASN A 68 1.70 -8.53 -18.12
C ASN A 68 3.19 -8.84 -17.91
N ARG A 69 3.71 -8.58 -16.71
CA ARG A 69 5.10 -8.82 -16.30
C ARG A 69 5.12 -9.31 -14.85
N PRO A 70 5.93 -10.32 -14.50
CA PRO A 70 6.06 -10.76 -13.12
C PRO A 70 6.64 -9.66 -12.23
N VAL A 71 6.18 -9.63 -10.99
CA VAL A 71 6.69 -8.77 -9.92
C VAL A 71 7.36 -9.68 -8.90
N THR A 72 8.65 -9.45 -8.64
CA THR A 72 9.48 -10.30 -7.79
C THR A 72 10.03 -9.52 -6.60
N LEU A 73 10.24 -10.21 -5.48
CA LEU A 73 10.83 -9.62 -4.28
C LEU A 73 12.21 -9.05 -4.65
N ARG A 74 12.49 -7.83 -4.18
CA ARG A 74 13.78 -7.17 -4.36
C ARG A 74 14.71 -7.55 -3.20
N PRO A 75 16.03 -7.66 -3.45
CA PRO A 75 17.01 -7.78 -2.37
C PRO A 75 16.83 -6.69 -1.32
N ARG A 76 17.03 -7.03 -0.04
CA ARG A 76 16.81 -6.11 1.08
C ARG A 76 17.66 -4.85 0.97
N GLU A 77 18.87 -4.97 0.41
CA GLU A 77 19.82 -3.88 0.21
C GLU A 77 19.33 -2.85 -0.82
N LEU A 78 18.34 -3.22 -1.65
CA LEU A 78 17.68 -2.32 -2.59
C LEU A 78 16.41 -1.69 -2.01
N CYS A 79 15.95 -2.13 -0.84
CA CYS A 79 14.78 -1.59 -0.15
C CYS A 79 15.17 -0.37 0.70
N THR A 80 15.72 0.65 0.04
CA THR A 80 16.20 1.90 0.67
C THR A 80 15.16 3.00 0.53
N LEU A 81 15.05 3.91 1.51
CA LEU A 81 14.13 5.05 1.47
C LEU A 81 14.17 5.85 0.15
N PRO A 82 15.33 6.23 -0.42
CA PRO A 82 15.35 6.98 -1.69
C PRO A 82 14.73 6.23 -2.88
N ARG A 83 14.86 4.90 -2.91
CA ARG A 83 14.25 4.06 -3.95
C ARG A 83 12.76 3.88 -3.72
N PHE A 84 12.36 3.79 -2.46
CA PHE A 84 10.96 3.73 -2.06
C PHE A 84 10.22 5.01 -2.46
N ASP A 85 10.79 6.18 -2.15
CA ASP A 85 10.23 7.49 -2.51
C ASP A 85 10.11 7.64 -4.03
N ALA A 86 11.18 7.35 -4.77
CA ALA A 86 11.17 7.41 -6.24
C ALA A 86 10.15 6.44 -6.87
N ALA A 87 9.96 5.26 -6.27
CA ALA A 87 8.94 4.32 -6.72
C ALA A 87 7.53 4.88 -6.46
N LEU A 88 7.28 5.49 -5.31
CA LEU A 88 6.00 6.11 -4.98
C LEU A 88 5.66 7.27 -5.93
N ASP A 89 6.63 8.11 -6.29
CA ASP A 89 6.46 9.18 -7.28
C ASP A 89 6.02 8.63 -8.66
N GLN A 90 6.60 7.51 -9.07
CA GLN A 90 6.22 6.84 -10.31
C GLN A 90 4.81 6.23 -10.22
N LEU A 91 4.46 5.60 -9.10
CA LEU A 91 3.14 5.03 -8.87
C LEU A 91 2.06 6.12 -8.70
N ALA A 92 2.40 7.32 -8.25
CA ALA A 92 1.47 8.44 -8.15
C ALA A 92 0.89 8.88 -9.52
N ARG A 93 1.54 8.48 -10.63
CA ARG A 93 1.09 8.72 -12.02
C ARG A 93 0.09 7.68 -12.55
N LEU A 94 -0.15 6.61 -11.79
CA LEU A 94 -1.16 5.61 -12.13
C LEU A 94 -2.57 6.22 -12.07
N THR A 95 -3.51 5.65 -12.81
CA THR A 95 -4.93 5.98 -12.58
C THR A 95 -5.41 5.45 -11.24
N PHE A 96 -6.41 6.12 -10.65
CA PHE A 96 -6.98 5.76 -9.35
C PHE A 96 -7.36 4.27 -9.20
N PRO A 97 -8.01 3.60 -10.18
CA PRO A 97 -8.33 2.18 -10.06
C PRO A 97 -7.09 1.30 -9.88
N ILE A 98 -5.97 1.71 -10.47
CA ILE A 98 -4.72 0.96 -10.39
C ILE A 98 -3.99 1.25 -9.09
N LYS A 99 -3.99 2.50 -8.63
CA LYS A 99 -3.48 2.84 -7.28
C LYS A 99 -4.20 2.05 -6.20
N LYS A 100 -5.52 1.86 -6.31
CA LYS A 100 -6.30 1.04 -5.38
C LYS A 100 -5.82 -0.42 -5.33
N ARG A 101 -5.43 -1.00 -6.47
CA ARG A 101 -4.85 -2.36 -6.53
C ARG A 101 -3.51 -2.41 -5.77
N VAL A 102 -2.67 -1.39 -5.96
CA VAL A 102 -1.38 -1.28 -5.25
C VAL A 102 -1.59 -1.15 -3.74
N ILE A 103 -2.51 -0.29 -3.30
CA ILE A 103 -2.81 -0.09 -1.88
C ILE A 103 -3.39 -1.35 -1.24
N ASN A 104 -4.29 -2.05 -1.93
CA ASN A 104 -4.82 -3.32 -1.44
C ASN A 104 -3.69 -4.36 -1.31
N ALA A 105 -2.82 -4.49 -2.32
CA ALA A 105 -1.68 -5.38 -2.26
C ALA A 105 -0.73 -5.02 -1.10
N ALA A 106 -0.42 -3.74 -0.91
CA ALA A 106 0.40 -3.26 0.19
C ALA A 106 -0.20 -3.62 1.57
N ALA A 107 -1.53 -3.51 1.70
CA ALA A 107 -2.22 -3.90 2.92
C ALA A 107 -2.12 -5.41 3.21
N HIS A 108 -2.17 -6.25 2.17
CA HIS A 108 -1.96 -7.69 2.32
C HIS A 108 -0.49 -8.07 2.60
N VAL A 109 0.48 -7.24 2.19
CA VAL A 109 1.88 -7.42 2.60
C VAL A 109 2.01 -7.21 4.11
N VAL A 110 1.53 -6.07 4.62
CA VAL A 110 1.70 -5.74 6.05
C VAL A 110 0.83 -6.61 6.97
N PHE A 111 -0.22 -7.25 6.45
CA PHE A 111 -1.10 -8.13 7.25
C PHE A 111 -0.78 -9.62 7.07
N ALA A 112 0.34 -9.96 6.42
CA ALA A 112 0.62 -11.33 6.02
C ALA A 112 0.76 -12.33 7.18
N ASP A 113 1.17 -11.86 8.36
CA ASP A 113 1.27 -12.65 9.58
C ASP A 113 0.00 -12.61 10.45
N GLY A 114 -1.05 -11.94 9.96
CA GLY A 114 -2.33 -11.76 10.67
C GLY A 114 -2.31 -10.66 11.73
N ARG A 115 -1.24 -9.87 11.82
CA ARG A 115 -1.10 -8.71 12.71
C ARG A 115 -0.60 -7.52 11.90
N ILE A 116 -0.72 -6.32 12.47
CA ILE A 116 -0.15 -5.10 11.87
C ILE A 116 0.41 -4.28 13.02
N ASP A 117 1.71 -4.05 12.99
CA ASP A 117 2.37 -3.22 13.99
C ASP A 117 2.18 -1.73 13.67
N GLU A 118 2.38 -0.87 14.68
CA GLU A 118 2.19 0.58 14.53
C GLU A 118 3.01 1.17 13.39
N ASN A 119 4.28 0.75 13.26
CA ASN A 119 5.18 1.21 12.19
C ASN A 119 4.69 0.80 10.80
N GLU A 120 4.13 -0.41 10.65
CA GLU A 120 3.59 -0.89 9.38
C GLU A 120 2.30 -0.17 9.02
N ALA A 121 1.43 0.08 10.01
CA ALA A 121 0.21 0.84 9.84
C ALA A 121 0.48 2.30 9.46
N GLU A 122 1.48 2.94 10.08
CA GLU A 122 1.91 4.30 9.71
C GLU A 122 2.52 4.33 8.31
N MET A 123 3.39 3.37 7.98
CA MET A 123 3.98 3.30 6.64
C MET A 123 2.92 3.10 5.57
N LEU A 124 1.95 2.20 5.80
CA LEU A 124 0.84 2.01 4.87
C LEU A 124 -0.02 3.28 4.74
N ARG A 125 -0.28 4.00 5.85
CA ARG A 125 -0.96 5.32 5.84
C ARG A 125 -0.21 6.36 5.02
N ALA A 126 1.11 6.43 5.13
CA ALA A 126 1.94 7.31 4.31
C ALA A 126 1.81 6.96 2.82
N VAL A 127 1.90 5.67 2.46
CA VAL A 127 1.75 5.21 1.07
C VAL A 127 0.38 5.57 0.50
N ALA A 128 -0.70 5.33 1.26
CA ALA A 128 -2.06 5.68 0.84
C ALA A 128 -2.23 7.19 0.62
N ALA A 129 -1.67 8.01 1.50
CA ALA A 129 -1.69 9.46 1.37
C ALA A 129 -0.95 9.94 0.12
N ILE A 130 0.25 9.41 -0.15
CA ILE A 130 1.07 9.77 -1.32
C ILE A 130 0.38 9.36 -2.63
N LEU A 131 -0.23 8.17 -2.65
CA LEU A 131 -0.98 7.69 -3.82
C LEU A 131 -2.36 8.36 -3.97
N ASP A 132 -2.76 9.21 -3.02
CA ASP A 132 -4.08 9.86 -2.99
C ASP A 132 -5.24 8.84 -3.07
N CYS A 133 -5.07 7.73 -2.35
CA CYS A 133 -5.99 6.60 -2.34
C CYS A 133 -6.54 6.39 -0.92
N PRO A 134 -7.83 6.05 -0.76
CA PRO A 134 -8.36 5.69 0.55
C PRO A 134 -7.65 4.45 1.11
N MET A 135 -7.49 4.44 2.44
CA MET A 135 -6.99 3.28 3.18
C MET A 135 -7.98 2.10 3.03
N PRO A 136 -7.50 0.85 2.85
CA PRO A 136 -8.41 -0.29 2.81
C PRO A 136 -8.93 -0.62 4.22
N PRO A 137 -10.18 -1.12 4.32
CA PRO A 137 -10.85 -1.38 5.59
C PRO A 137 -10.22 -2.51 6.42
N ILE A 138 -9.27 -3.26 5.86
CA ILE A 138 -8.56 -4.33 6.57
C ILE A 138 -7.79 -3.81 7.80
N LEU A 139 -7.38 -2.53 7.80
CA LEU A 139 -6.80 -1.90 8.99
C LEU A 139 -7.81 -1.70 10.12
N GLU A 140 -9.09 -1.43 9.79
CA GLU A 140 -10.13 -1.20 10.79
C GLU A 140 -10.41 -2.49 11.58
N GLN A 141 -10.30 -3.65 10.92
CA GLN A 141 -10.47 -4.96 11.55
C GLN A 141 -9.30 -5.32 12.49
N ALA A 142 -8.07 -4.91 12.16
CA ALA A 142 -6.90 -5.11 13.01
C ALA A 142 -7.00 -4.29 14.31
N THR A 143 -7.48 -3.05 14.23
CA THR A 143 -7.65 -2.18 15.42
C THR A 143 -8.80 -2.55 16.34
N HIS A 144 -9.77 -3.37 15.89
CA HIS A 144 -10.86 -3.85 16.74
C HIS A 144 -10.55 -5.19 17.43
N THR A 145 -9.40 -5.81 17.16
CA THR A 145 -8.91 -6.96 17.92
C THR A 145 -8.05 -6.47 19.09
N GLY A 146 -8.63 -5.61 19.93
CA GLY A 146 -8.16 -5.41 21.29
C GLY A 146 -8.58 -6.62 22.11
N ALA A 147 -7.63 -7.50 22.42
CA ALA A 147 -7.87 -8.61 23.35
C ALA A 147 -8.31 -8.06 24.72
N PRO A 148 -9.41 -8.56 25.33
CA PRO A 148 -9.59 -8.45 26.76
C PRO A 148 -8.80 -9.58 27.44
N GLY A 149 -7.88 -9.20 28.30
CA GLY A 149 -7.54 -9.98 29.50
C GLY A 149 -6.62 -11.19 29.30
N GLN A 150 -5.34 -10.94 29.52
CA GLN A 150 -4.46 -11.94 30.12
C GLN A 150 -4.95 -12.18 31.57
N MET A 151 -5.42 -13.38 31.88
CA MET A 151 -5.46 -13.96 33.24
C MET A 151 -4.99 -15.42 33.08
N ALA A 152 -3.73 -15.73 33.35
CA ALA A 152 -3.19 -16.05 34.67
C ALA A 152 -3.81 -17.33 35.29
N LEU A 153 -3.01 -18.41 35.24
CA LEU A 153 -2.87 -19.51 36.22
C LEU A 153 -4.14 -20.08 36.88
N ALA A 154 -4.49 -21.32 36.50
CA ALA A 154 -4.74 -22.48 37.39
C ALA A 154 -4.90 -23.76 36.54
#